data_AF-A0A6G2QWD3-F1
#
_entry.id   AF-A0A6G2QWD3-F1
#
_cell.length_a   1.000
_cell.length_b   1.000
_cell.length_c   1.000
_cell.angle_alpha   90.00
_cell.angle_beta   90.00
_cell.angle_gamma   90.00
#
_symmetry.space_group_name_H-M   'P 1'
#
loop_
_entity.id
_entity.type
_entity.pdbx_description
1 polymer ?
#
loop_
_entity_poly.entity_id
_entity_poly.type
_entity_poly.pdbx_seq_one_letter_code
_entity_poly.pdbx_strand_id
1 'polypeptide(L)'
;MIRHLRPASARHRHWPACRRCTGLALDLGSARTRAWIAGRGMVLDVPTVTFPGSGAVHPVRRGTIVDTAGTARMLERLLGNRLPRIGRPLVVVAAPVLDGLAFRTAARAAVEVLRPRAVLT
;
A
#
# COMPACT_ATOMS: atom_id res chain seq x y z
N MET A 1 43.51 4.22 -18.81
CA MET A 1 42.78 3.08 -18.19
C MET A 1 41.80 3.64 -17.16
N ILE A 2 40.55 3.90 -17.55
CA ILE A 2 39.53 4.47 -16.63
C ILE A 2 38.92 3.30 -15.86
N ARG A 3 39.26 3.18 -14.57
CA ARG A 3 38.61 2.21 -13.68
C ARG A 3 37.21 2.73 -13.35
N HIS A 4 36.19 2.14 -13.97
CA HIS A 4 34.82 2.25 -13.48
C HIS A 4 34.76 1.61 -12.10
N LEU A 5 34.78 2.44 -11.05
CA LEU A 5 34.41 2.00 -9.71
C LEU A 5 32.94 1.57 -9.77
N ARG A 6 32.70 0.26 -9.85
CA ARG A 6 31.37 -0.31 -9.65
C ARG A 6 30.87 0.21 -8.30
N PRO A 7 29.73 0.93 -8.24
CA PRO A 7 29.19 1.35 -6.97
C PRO A 7 28.97 0.09 -6.13
N ALA A 8 29.62 0.02 -4.98
CA ALA A 8 29.45 -1.07 -4.04
C ALA A 8 27.95 -1.25 -3.82
N SER A 9 27.42 -2.44 -4.08
CA SER A 9 26.06 -2.77 -3.72
C SER A 9 25.95 -2.50 -2.22
N ALA A 10 25.19 -1.47 -1.85
CA ALA A 10 24.94 -1.17 -0.45
C ALA A 10 24.36 -2.45 0.15
N ARG A 11 25.13 -3.14 1.00
CA ARG A 11 24.76 -4.43 1.59
C ARG A 11 23.37 -4.27 2.20
N HIS A 12 22.38 -4.89 1.57
CA HIS A 12 21.00 -4.84 2.00
C HIS A 12 20.93 -5.45 3.41
N ARG A 13 20.66 -4.64 4.42
CA ARG A 13 20.43 -5.16 5.78
C ARG A 13 19.02 -5.75 5.84
N HIS A 14 18.82 -6.81 6.59
CA HIS A 14 17.46 -7.31 6.83
C HIS A 14 16.67 -6.28 7.65
N TRP A 15 15.35 -6.24 7.46
CA TRP A 15 14.46 -5.48 8.32
C TRP A 15 14.63 -5.95 9.78
N PRO A 16 14.68 -5.05 10.80
CA PRO A 16 14.36 -3.61 10.78
C PRO A 16 15.53 -2.66 10.46
N ALA A 17 16.74 -3.17 10.25
CA ALA A 17 17.93 -2.33 10.05
C ALA A 17 17.98 -1.63 8.67
N CYS A 18 17.20 -2.10 7.69
CA CYS A 18 17.10 -1.45 6.38
C CYS A 18 15.98 -0.40 6.34
N ARG A 19 16.36 0.88 6.42
CA ARG A 19 15.47 2.04 6.25
C ARG A 19 14.85 2.19 4.85
N ARG A 20 15.34 1.42 3.86
CA ARG A 20 14.81 1.35 2.48
C ARG A 20 13.79 0.22 2.29
N CYS A 21 13.56 -0.59 3.33
CA CYS A 21 12.82 -1.85 3.27
C CYS A 21 11.49 -1.77 4.02
N THR A 22 10.76 -0.66 3.87
CA THR A 22 9.49 -0.42 4.56
C THR A 22 8.48 -1.52 4.27
N GLY A 23 7.92 -2.12 5.32
CA GLY A 23 6.74 -2.98 5.22
C GLY A 23 5.47 -2.16 5.50
N LEU A 24 4.45 -2.33 4.66
CA LEU A 24 3.11 -1.76 4.82
C LEU A 24 2.10 -2.92 4.86
N ALA A 25 1.39 -3.08 5.96
CA ALA A 25 0.18 -3.92 5.99
C ALA A 25 -1.04 -3.05 5.72
N LEU A 26 -1.94 -3.50 4.85
CA LEU A 26 -3.12 -2.77 4.39
C LEU A 26 -4.36 -3.66 4.51
N ASP A 27 -5.39 -3.13 5.15
CA ASP A 27 -6.72 -3.72 5.22
C ASP A 27 -7.71 -2.81 4.51
N LEU A 28 -8.31 -3.31 3.43
CA LEU A 28 -9.26 -2.59 2.56
C LEU A 28 -10.68 -3.12 2.82
N GLY A 29 -11.24 -2.77 3.98
CA GLY A 29 -12.62 -3.10 4.32
C GLY A 29 -13.64 -2.20 3.61
N SER A 30 -14.89 -2.65 3.54
CA SER A 30 -15.97 -1.81 2.98
C SER A 30 -16.28 -0.59 3.84
N ALA A 31 -16.17 -0.74 5.17
CA ALA A 31 -16.45 0.34 6.12
C ALA A 31 -15.20 1.15 6.46
N ARG A 32 -14.05 0.49 6.66
CA ARG A 32 -12.82 1.12 7.12
C ARG A 32 -11.62 0.63 6.34
N THR A 33 -10.69 1.54 6.08
CA THR A 33 -9.37 1.28 5.54
C THR A 33 -8.36 1.49 6.66
N ARG A 34 -7.54 0.48 6.92
CA ARG A 34 -6.50 0.50 7.96
C ARG A 34 -5.13 0.21 7.37
N ALA A 35 -4.11 0.83 7.93
CA ALA A 35 -2.74 0.57 7.52
C ALA A 35 -1.77 0.60 8.70
N TRP A 36 -0.76 -0.28 8.62
CA TRP A 36 0.33 -0.37 9.58
C TRP A 36 1.66 -0.28 8.86
N ILE A 37 2.59 0.47 9.44
CA ILE A 37 3.99 0.48 8.99
C ILE A 37 4.80 -0.35 9.97
N ALA A 38 5.57 -1.29 9.44
CA ALA A 38 6.46 -2.12 10.24
C ALA A 38 7.36 -1.21 11.12
N GLY A 39 7.46 -1.51 12.42
CA GLY A 39 8.23 -0.72 13.38
C GLY A 39 7.62 0.63 13.78
N ARG A 40 6.47 1.03 13.24
CA ARG A 40 5.70 2.21 13.66
C ARG A 40 4.30 1.89 14.19
N GLY A 41 3.80 0.68 13.93
CA GLY A 41 2.44 0.28 14.30
C GLY A 41 1.40 0.85 13.32
N MET A 42 0.18 1.04 13.80
CA MET A 42 -0.94 1.53 12.99
C MET A 42 -0.76 3.02 12.67
N VAL A 43 -0.88 3.40 11.41
CA VAL A 43 -0.69 4.79 10.93
C VAL A 43 -1.93 5.38 10.27
N LEU A 44 -2.94 4.54 10.03
CA LEU A 44 -4.20 4.90 9.39
C LEU A 44 -5.31 3.98 9.90
N ASP A 45 -6.44 4.58 10.28
CA ASP A 45 -7.72 3.89 10.47
C ASP A 45 -8.85 4.89 10.20
N VAL A 46 -9.44 4.82 9.01
CA VAL A 46 -10.39 5.81 8.50
C VAL A 46 -11.54 5.15 7.74
N PRO A 47 -12.68 5.82 7.54
CA PRO A 47 -13.74 5.31 6.67
C PRO A 47 -13.23 5.05 5.23
N THR A 48 -13.69 3.97 4.60
CA THR A 48 -13.36 3.65 3.20
C THR A 48 -14.22 4.47 2.26
N VAL A 49 -13.78 5.70 2.00
CA VAL A 49 -14.42 6.64 1.08
C VAL A 49 -13.39 7.37 0.22
N THR A 50 -13.68 7.56 -1.06
CA THR A 50 -12.77 8.24 -2.00
C THR A 50 -12.45 9.67 -1.57
N PHE A 51 -13.46 10.38 -1.05
CA PHE A 51 -13.34 11.72 -0.47
C PHE A 51 -14.31 11.85 0.73
N PRO A 52 -13.91 12.53 1.83
CA PRO A 52 -14.81 12.79 2.96
C PRO A 52 -15.81 13.92 2.63
N GLY A 53 -17.05 13.81 3.12
CA GLY A 53 -18.09 14.84 2.97
C GLY A 53 -19.30 14.38 2.15
N SER A 54 -20.20 15.32 1.80
CA SER A 54 -21.36 15.03 0.95
C SER A 54 -20.90 14.57 -0.43
N GLY A 55 -21.40 13.42 -0.91
CA GLY A 55 -20.97 12.82 -2.17
C GLY A 55 -19.82 11.80 -2.04
N ALA A 56 -19.51 11.36 -0.81
CA ALA A 56 -18.58 10.27 -0.57
C ALA A 56 -18.99 9.01 -1.36
N VAL A 57 -18.06 8.49 -2.18
CA VAL A 57 -18.22 7.23 -2.89
C VAL A 57 -17.48 6.13 -2.11
N HIS A 58 -18.12 4.98 -1.96
CA HIS A 58 -17.54 3.79 -1.34
C HIS A 58 -16.89 2.90 -2.40
N PRO A 59 -15.55 2.93 -2.55
CA PRO A 59 -14.87 2.22 -3.63
C PRO A 59 -14.70 0.73 -3.33
N VAL A 60 -14.96 0.30 -2.08
CA VAL A 60 -15.01 -1.10 -1.65
C VAL A 60 -16.38 -1.40 -1.07
N ARG A 61 -17.04 -2.46 -1.54
CA ARG A 61 -18.39 -2.86 -1.10
C ARG A 61 -18.50 -4.37 -1.01
N ARG A 62 -18.99 -4.86 0.13
CA ARG A 62 -19.18 -6.30 0.42
C ARG A 62 -17.93 -7.15 0.16
N GLY A 63 -16.74 -6.57 0.39
CA GLY A 63 -15.45 -7.23 0.15
C GLY A 63 -14.95 -7.14 -1.29
N THR A 64 -15.65 -6.44 -2.18
CA THR A 64 -15.23 -6.24 -3.58
C THR A 64 -14.73 -4.82 -3.79
N ILE A 65 -13.60 -4.64 -4.48
CA ILE A 65 -13.18 -3.32 -4.97
C ILE A 65 -13.99 -3.03 -6.23
N VAL A 66 -14.94 -2.10 -6.12
CA VAL A 66 -15.87 -1.74 -7.22
C VAL A 66 -15.42 -0.49 -7.99
N ASP A 67 -14.45 0.24 -7.46
CA ASP A 67 -13.80 1.38 -8.12
C ASP A 67 -12.28 1.36 -7.83
N THR A 68 -11.52 0.70 -8.70
CA THR A 68 -10.07 0.56 -8.56
C THR A 68 -9.35 1.91 -8.65
N ALA A 69 -9.76 2.78 -9.58
CA ALA A 69 -9.13 4.09 -9.76
C ALA A 69 -9.42 5.03 -8.59
N GLY A 70 -10.65 5.03 -8.07
CA GLY A 70 -11.00 5.72 -6.84
C GLY A 70 -10.27 5.17 -5.62
N THR A 71 -10.08 3.85 -5.54
CA THR A 71 -9.26 3.23 -4.49
C THR A 71 -7.81 3.71 -4.57
N ALA A 72 -7.22 3.78 -5.77
CA ALA A 72 -5.85 4.29 -5.96
C ALA A 72 -5.72 5.75 -5.48
N ARG A 73 -6.60 6.65 -5.95
CA ARG A 73 -6.58 8.06 -5.51
C ARG A 73 -6.78 8.21 -4.00
N MET A 74 -7.66 7.39 -3.42
CA MET A 74 -7.86 7.33 -1.97
C MET A 74 -6.57 6.93 -1.25
N LEU A 75 -5.91 5.86 -1.70
CA LEU A 75 -4.66 5.37 -1.10
C LEU A 75 -3.51 6.38 -1.23
N GLU A 76 -3.37 7.04 -2.38
CA GLU A 76 -2.36 8.07 -2.58
C GLU A 76 -2.53 9.23 -1.59
N ARG A 77 -3.76 9.75 -1.47
CA ARG A 77 -4.09 10.83 -0.53
C ARG A 77 -3.85 10.42 0.92
N LEU A 78 -4.24 9.19 1.28
CA LEU A 78 -4.10 8.71 2.66
C LEU A 78 -2.66 8.31 2.99
N LEU A 79 -1.89 7.71 2.10
CA LEU A 79 -0.62 7.09 2.46
C LEU A 79 0.61 7.77 1.84
N GLY A 80 0.46 8.57 0.79
CA GLY A 80 1.59 9.21 0.09
C GLY A 80 2.50 10.01 1.02
N ASN A 81 1.91 10.76 1.95
CA ASN A 81 2.67 11.55 2.95
C ASN A 81 3.06 10.78 4.21
N ARG A 82 2.54 9.55 4.40
CA ARG A 82 2.82 8.70 5.57
C ARG A 82 3.97 7.71 5.30
N LEU A 83 4.25 7.43 4.03
CA LEU A 83 5.32 6.53 3.62
C LEU A 83 6.68 7.27 3.55
N PRO A 84 7.81 6.57 3.82
CA PRO A 84 9.13 7.15 3.64
C PRO A 84 9.34 7.63 2.20
N ARG A 85 9.89 8.85 2.04
CA ARG A 85 10.19 9.43 0.71
C ARG A 85 11.21 8.64 -0.10
N ILE A 86 12.03 7.83 0.58
CA ILE A 86 13.11 7.05 -0.04
C ILE A 86 12.79 5.57 0.13
N GLY A 87 12.79 4.85 -0.99
CA GLY A 87 12.52 3.42 -1.06
C GLY A 87 11.13 3.10 -1.62
N ARG A 88 10.87 1.80 -1.79
CA ARG A 88 9.59 1.27 -2.28
C ARG A 88 9.08 0.24 -1.26
N PRO A 89 7.88 0.38 -0.71
CA PRO A 89 7.41 -0.51 0.34
C PRO A 89 7.13 -1.92 -0.21
N LEU A 90 7.34 -2.96 0.62
CA LEU A 90 6.61 -4.21 0.46
C LEU A 90 5.21 -3.99 1.02
N VAL A 91 4.18 -4.22 0.21
CA VAL A 91 2.79 -4.06 0.64
C VAL A 91 2.14 -5.42 0.82
N VAL A 92 1.55 -5.67 1.98
CA VAL A 92 0.75 -6.86 2.27
C VAL A 92 -0.69 -6.42 2.41
N VAL A 93 -1.58 -6.94 1.58
CA VAL A 93 -3.01 -6.60 1.60
C VAL A 93 -3.79 -7.78 2.17
N ALA A 94 -4.65 -7.53 3.16
CA ALA A 94 -5.61 -8.53 3.61
C ALA A 94 -6.65 -8.76 2.49
N ALA A 95 -6.84 -10.02 2.08
CA ALA A 95 -7.82 -10.40 1.07
C ALA A 95 -9.03 -11.12 1.70
N PRO A 96 -10.26 -10.84 1.24
CA PRO A 96 -11.44 -11.55 1.67
C PRO A 96 -11.45 -13.00 1.15
N VAL A 97 -12.02 -13.92 1.93
CA VAL A 97 -12.04 -15.36 1.62
C VAL A 97 -12.85 -15.67 0.35
N LEU A 98 -14.02 -15.05 0.19
CA LEU A 98 -15.04 -15.46 -0.79
C LEU A 98 -14.83 -14.89 -2.20
N ASP A 99 -14.04 -13.82 -2.36
CA ASP A 99 -13.92 -13.08 -3.63
C ASP A 99 -12.44 -12.84 -4.03
N GLY A 100 -11.58 -13.78 -3.64
CA GLY A 100 -10.14 -13.62 -3.58
C GLY A 100 -9.50 -13.12 -4.88
N LEU A 101 -9.72 -13.75 -6.04
CA LEU A 101 -8.95 -13.39 -7.24
C LEU A 101 -9.29 -12.00 -7.79
N ALA A 102 -10.57 -11.66 -7.92
CA ALA A 102 -11.00 -10.37 -8.43
C ALA A 102 -10.56 -9.23 -7.49
N PHE A 103 -10.75 -9.42 -6.18
CA PHE A 103 -10.24 -8.49 -5.18
C PHE A 103 -8.71 -8.36 -5.24
N ARG A 104 -7.97 -9.48 -5.27
CA ARG A 104 -6.49 -9.47 -5.32
C ARG A 104 -5.97 -8.72 -6.55
N THR A 105 -6.57 -8.93 -7.72
CA THR A 105 -6.19 -8.23 -8.95
C THR A 105 -6.45 -6.72 -8.84
N ALA A 106 -7.65 -6.33 -8.40
CA ALA A 106 -7.99 -4.92 -8.22
C ALA A 106 -7.14 -4.25 -7.12
N ALA A 107 -6.87 -4.94 -6.02
CA ALA A 107 -6.05 -4.45 -4.92
C ALA A 107 -4.60 -4.21 -5.37
N ARG A 108 -4.02 -5.16 -6.12
CA ARG A 108 -2.69 -5.00 -6.73
C ARG A 108 -2.64 -3.76 -7.61
N ALA A 109 -3.61 -3.61 -8.51
CA ALA A 109 -3.70 -2.45 -9.41
C ALA A 109 -3.84 -1.13 -8.64
N ALA A 110 -4.70 -1.06 -7.62
CA ALA A 110 -4.91 0.15 -6.83
C ALA A 110 -3.67 0.55 -6.01
N VAL A 111 -2.94 -0.42 -5.47
CA VAL A 111 -1.75 -0.19 -4.63
C VAL A 111 -0.55 0.31 -5.43
N GLU A 112 -0.49 0.12 -6.75
CA GLU A 112 0.62 0.59 -7.59
C GLU A 112 0.91 2.09 -7.46
N VAL A 113 -0.09 2.90 -7.10
CA VAL A 113 0.09 4.35 -6.84
C VAL A 113 1.09 4.62 -5.70
N LEU A 114 1.24 3.68 -4.76
CA LEU A 114 2.22 3.74 -3.67
C LEU A 114 3.62 3.28 -4.10
N ARG A 115 3.77 2.90 -5.38
CA ARG A 115 5.00 2.41 -6.02
C ARG A 115 5.65 1.25 -5.25
N PRO A 116 4.88 0.23 -4.85
CA PRO A 116 5.37 -0.89 -4.04
C PRO A 116 6.49 -1.62 -4.78
N ARG A 117 7.46 -2.20 -4.07
CA ARG A 117 8.45 -3.10 -4.71
C ARG A 117 7.86 -4.47 -5.02
N ALA A 118 6.87 -4.88 -4.24
CA ALA A 118 6.08 -6.10 -4.39
C ALA A 118 4.79 -5.95 -3.59
N VAL A 119 3.75 -6.68 -4.01
CA VAL A 119 2.46 -6.75 -3.33
C VAL A 119 2.15 -8.23 -3.02
N LEU A 120 1.85 -8.51 -1.75
CA LEU A 120 1.37 -9.80 -1.26
C LEU A 120 -0.11 -9.68 -0.91
N THR A 121 -0.91 -10.66 -1.31
CA THR A 121 -2.38 -10.63 -1.23
C THR A 121 -2.94 -12.02 -1.10
#